data_AF-A0A960MX68-F1
#
_entry.id   AF-A0A960MX68-F1
#
_cell.length_a   1.000
_cell.length_b   1.000
_cell.length_c   1.000
_cell.angle_alpha   90.00
_cell.angle_beta   90.00
_cell.angle_gamma   90.00
#
_symmetry.space_group_name_H-M   'P 1'
#
loop_
_entity.id
_entity.type
_entity.pdbx_description
1 polymer ?
#
loop_
_entity_poly.entity_id
_entity_poly.type
_entity_poly.pdbx_seq_one_letter_code
_entity_poly.pdbx_strand_id
1 'polypeptide(L)'
;PHIKTHKLPEIAAAQVAAGACGINCQKLTEAEVFAAAGFGEILITYNMLGAARLARLQALNERVPALSVTADNEVVVDGLAARFATGKPLTVLVECDTSAGRCGVQTPEAAAALAARIDAAPGLRFGGLMTYPATGAAAKVEAFIVAALSLLGAAGIACPVISVGGTPDLFQSHLIPSATEHRAGTYVYNDRSTIR
;
A
#
# COMPACT_ATOMS: atom_id res chain seq x y z
N PRO A 1 -4.76 -8.35 -4.76
CA PRO A 1 -4.54 -8.20 -6.22
C PRO A 1 -4.62 -6.73 -6.67
N HIS A 2 -3.85 -6.33 -7.68
CA HIS A 2 -3.86 -4.96 -8.18
C HIS A 2 -4.74 -4.81 -9.43
N ILE A 3 -5.78 -3.97 -9.32
CA ILE A 3 -6.84 -3.88 -10.33
C ILE A 3 -6.46 -3.08 -11.58
N LYS A 4 -5.33 -2.36 -11.57
CA LYS A 4 -5.02 -1.37 -12.62
C LYS A 4 -4.91 -1.98 -14.02
N THR A 5 -4.63 -3.28 -14.10
CA THR A 5 -4.54 -4.05 -15.35
C THR A 5 -5.91 -4.19 -16.01
N HIS A 6 -6.97 -4.45 -15.24
CA HIS A 6 -8.30 -4.74 -15.79
C HIS A 6 -9.31 -3.62 -15.57
N LYS A 7 -9.32 -2.99 -14.38
CA LYS A 7 -10.29 -1.96 -13.98
C LYS A 7 -11.76 -2.38 -14.10
N LEU A 8 -12.00 -3.69 -14.05
CA LEU A 8 -13.31 -4.32 -14.10
C LEU A 8 -13.69 -4.85 -12.71
N PRO A 9 -14.77 -4.35 -12.08
CA PRO A 9 -15.29 -4.86 -10.81
C PRO A 9 -15.60 -6.37 -10.84
N GLU A 10 -16.07 -6.89 -11.96
CA GLU A 10 -16.44 -8.31 -12.12
C GLU A 10 -15.23 -9.22 -11.95
N ILE A 11 -14.07 -8.82 -12.49
CA ILE A 11 -12.82 -9.57 -12.35
C ILE A 11 -12.29 -9.48 -10.92
N ALA A 12 -12.36 -8.30 -10.29
CA ALA A 12 -11.98 -8.17 -8.89
C ALA A 12 -12.88 -9.01 -7.97
N ALA A 13 -14.17 -9.09 -8.27
CA ALA A 13 -15.12 -9.91 -7.51
C ALA A 13 -14.78 -11.39 -7.64
N ALA A 14 -14.42 -11.85 -8.85
CA ALA A 14 -13.93 -13.21 -9.07
C ALA A 14 -12.62 -13.48 -8.30
N GLN A 15 -11.69 -12.53 -8.24
CA GLN A 15 -10.45 -12.66 -7.45
C GLN A 15 -10.72 -12.77 -5.95
N VAL A 16 -11.62 -11.94 -5.42
CA VAL A 16 -12.03 -12.00 -4.00
C VAL A 16 -12.76 -13.30 -3.69
N ALA A 17 -13.68 -13.74 -4.56
CA ALA A 17 -14.37 -15.03 -4.44
C ALA A 17 -13.39 -16.22 -4.46
N ALA A 18 -12.26 -16.09 -5.15
CA ALA A 18 -11.18 -17.08 -5.16
C ALA A 18 -10.25 -17.01 -3.93
N GLY A 19 -10.51 -16.11 -2.97
CA GLY A 19 -9.79 -16.02 -1.70
C GLY A 19 -8.85 -14.82 -1.57
N ALA A 20 -8.88 -13.86 -2.49
CA ALA A 20 -8.10 -12.64 -2.32
C ALA A 20 -8.67 -11.76 -1.18
N CYS A 21 -7.78 -11.29 -0.29
CA CYS A 21 -8.12 -10.29 0.72
C CYS A 21 -7.99 -8.88 0.12
N GLY A 22 -9.11 -8.21 -0.07
CA GLY A 22 -9.16 -6.85 -0.62
C GLY A 22 -8.58 -6.68 -2.03
N ILE A 23 -8.47 -5.42 -2.44
CA ILE A 23 -7.95 -5.01 -3.74
C ILE A 23 -7.00 -3.81 -3.63
N ASN A 24 -6.19 -3.63 -4.67
CA ASN A 24 -5.23 -2.53 -4.77
C ASN A 24 -5.52 -1.62 -5.96
N CYS A 25 -5.64 -0.32 -5.72
CA CYS A 25 -5.93 0.71 -6.71
C CYS A 25 -4.73 1.67 -6.86
N GLN A 26 -4.52 2.21 -8.06
CA GLN A 26 -3.45 3.19 -8.30
C GLN A 26 -3.95 4.63 -8.12
N LYS A 27 -5.25 4.87 -8.30
CA LYS A 27 -5.85 6.20 -8.21
C LYS A 27 -7.10 6.20 -7.32
N LEU A 28 -7.34 7.35 -6.68
CA LEU A 28 -8.56 7.58 -5.90
C LEU A 28 -9.84 7.35 -6.72
N THR A 29 -9.86 7.77 -7.98
CA THR A 29 -11.02 7.57 -8.88
C THR A 29 -11.30 6.11 -9.15
N GLU A 30 -10.27 5.25 -9.18
CA GLU A 30 -10.47 3.82 -9.31
C GLU A 30 -11.09 3.28 -8.02
N ALA A 31 -10.52 3.63 -6.86
CA ALA A 31 -11.05 3.21 -5.57
C ALA A 31 -12.51 3.63 -5.34
N GLU A 32 -12.92 4.82 -5.79
CA GLU A 32 -14.32 5.26 -5.73
C GLU A 32 -15.26 4.37 -6.55
N VAL A 33 -14.86 3.95 -7.76
CA VAL A 33 -15.65 3.05 -8.61
C VAL A 33 -15.79 1.68 -7.96
N PHE A 34 -14.70 1.11 -7.45
CA PHE A 34 -14.74 -0.20 -6.80
C PHE A 34 -15.48 -0.14 -5.46
N ALA A 35 -15.35 0.93 -4.67
CA ALA A 35 -16.17 1.11 -3.47
C ALA A 35 -17.67 1.15 -3.80
N ALA A 36 -18.06 1.85 -4.88
CA ALA A 36 -19.45 1.86 -5.34
C ALA A 36 -19.94 0.47 -5.81
N ALA A 37 -19.03 -0.39 -6.28
CA ALA A 37 -19.29 -1.78 -6.62
C ALA A 37 -19.29 -2.74 -5.39
N GLY A 38 -19.16 -2.21 -4.17
CA GLY A 38 -19.27 -2.99 -2.93
C GLY A 38 -17.95 -3.50 -2.34
N PHE A 39 -16.80 -3.10 -2.87
CA PHE A 39 -15.51 -3.50 -2.32
C PHE A 39 -15.20 -2.75 -1.01
N GLY A 40 -15.06 -3.51 0.08
CA GLY A 40 -14.89 -2.97 1.42
C GLY A 40 -13.46 -2.86 1.94
N GLU A 41 -12.51 -3.49 1.25
CA GLU A 41 -11.08 -3.50 1.61
C GLU A 41 -10.24 -3.07 0.40
N ILE A 42 -9.69 -1.85 0.48
CA ILE A 42 -9.01 -1.18 -0.63
C ILE A 42 -7.73 -0.52 -0.13
N LEU A 43 -6.60 -0.86 -0.75
CA LEU A 43 -5.33 -0.15 -0.60
C LEU A 43 -5.08 0.74 -1.84
N ILE A 44 -4.93 2.05 -1.64
CA ILE A 44 -4.52 3.00 -2.69
C ILE A 44 -3.00 3.20 -2.61
N THR A 45 -2.27 2.62 -3.56
CA THR A 45 -0.80 2.69 -3.60
C THR A 45 -0.31 3.92 -4.36
N TYR A 46 -0.68 5.11 -3.89
CA TYR A 46 -0.27 6.39 -4.45
C TYR A 46 -0.32 7.51 -3.40
N ASN A 47 0.74 8.31 -3.32
CA ASN A 47 0.88 9.39 -2.36
C ASN A 47 -0.03 10.58 -2.72
N MET A 48 -0.95 10.92 -1.82
CA MET A 48 -2.01 11.90 -2.10
C MET A 48 -1.70 13.29 -1.55
N LEU A 49 -1.82 14.28 -2.44
CA LEU A 49 -1.64 15.70 -2.13
C LEU A 49 -2.80 16.52 -2.70
N GLY A 50 -3.02 17.69 -2.08
CA GLY A 50 -3.98 18.69 -2.53
C GLY A 50 -5.35 18.58 -1.84
N ALA A 51 -5.87 19.74 -1.42
CA ALA A 51 -7.09 19.83 -0.60
C ALA A 51 -8.32 19.15 -1.23
N ALA A 52 -8.52 19.27 -2.54
CA ALA A 52 -9.65 18.65 -3.24
C ALA A 52 -9.57 17.12 -3.25
N ARG A 53 -8.36 16.56 -3.43
CA ARG A 53 -8.15 15.11 -3.43
C ARG A 53 -8.32 14.53 -2.02
N LEU A 54 -7.78 15.22 -1.02
CA LEU A 54 -7.90 14.82 0.39
C LEU A 54 -9.36 14.89 0.88
N ALA A 55 -10.16 15.84 0.40
CA ALA A 55 -11.60 15.88 0.67
C ALA A 55 -12.33 14.64 0.18
N ARG A 56 -12.07 14.25 -1.07
CA ARG A 56 -12.66 13.05 -1.67
C ARG A 56 -12.17 11.78 -0.98
N LEU A 57 -10.90 11.73 -0.58
CA LEU A 57 -10.34 10.61 0.16
C LEU A 57 -11.04 10.44 1.52
N GLN A 58 -11.28 11.53 2.25
CA GLN A 58 -12.00 11.48 3.53
C GLN A 58 -13.42 10.94 3.35
N ALA A 59 -14.16 11.49 2.38
CA ALA A 59 -15.50 11.01 2.03
C ALA A 59 -15.52 9.54 1.56
N LEU A 60 -14.43 9.04 0.97
CA LEU A 60 -14.28 7.62 0.64
C LEU A 60 -14.00 6.78 1.89
N ASN A 61 -13.10 7.23 2.78
CA ASN A 61 -12.74 6.52 4.02
C ASN A 61 -13.96 6.30 4.93
N GLU A 62 -14.85 7.29 5.01
CA GLU A 62 -16.09 7.20 5.80
C GLU A 62 -17.03 6.07 5.34
N ARG A 63 -16.99 5.71 4.05
CA ARG A 63 -17.89 4.72 3.45
C ARG A 63 -17.25 3.34 3.27
N VAL A 64 -15.94 3.28 3.02
CA VAL A 64 -15.21 2.03 2.81
C VAL A 64 -14.73 1.48 4.16
N PRO A 65 -15.17 0.29 4.60
CA PRO A 65 -14.79 -0.28 5.91
C PRO A 65 -13.29 -0.26 6.19
N ALA A 66 -12.48 -0.76 5.26
CA ALA A 66 -11.03 -0.81 5.35
C ALA A 66 -10.38 -0.12 4.14
N LEU A 67 -10.17 1.20 4.26
CA LEU A 67 -9.39 1.96 3.29
C LEU A 67 -8.00 2.22 3.86
N SER A 68 -6.98 1.94 3.06
CA SER A 68 -5.59 2.30 3.36
C SER A 68 -4.94 3.02 2.19
N VAL A 69 -3.93 3.83 2.49
CA VAL A 69 -3.19 4.64 1.52
C VAL A 69 -1.70 4.59 1.81
N THR A 70 -0.89 5.21 0.96
CA THR A 70 0.56 5.29 1.17
C THR A 70 1.02 6.72 1.41
N ALA A 71 2.15 6.84 2.11
CA ALA A 71 2.94 8.05 2.22
C ALA A 71 4.44 7.70 2.10
N ASP A 72 5.20 8.55 1.41
CA ASP A 72 6.66 8.40 1.24
C ASP A 72 7.46 9.59 1.77
N ASN A 73 6.79 10.61 2.31
CA ASN A 73 7.43 11.80 2.85
C ASN A 73 6.50 12.54 3.84
N GLU A 74 7.09 13.47 4.59
CA GLU A 74 6.39 14.23 5.61
C GLU A 74 5.27 15.14 5.08
N VAL A 75 5.42 15.72 3.89
CA VAL A 75 4.41 16.62 3.30
C VAL A 75 3.10 15.86 3.06
N VAL A 76 3.21 14.60 2.64
CA VAL A 76 2.04 13.72 2.46
C VAL A 76 1.41 13.39 3.81
N VAL A 77 2.21 12.97 4.80
CA VAL A 77 1.72 12.64 6.14
C VAL A 77 1.02 13.83 6.79
N ASP A 78 1.61 15.02 6.73
CA ASP A 78 1.05 16.23 7.33
C ASP A 78 -0.27 16.65 6.64
N GLY A 79 -0.32 16.54 5.31
CA GLY A 79 -1.54 16.79 4.56
C GLY A 79 -2.68 15.84 4.95
N LEU A 80 -2.36 14.55 5.12
CA LEU A 80 -3.31 13.56 5.61
C LEU A 80 -3.73 13.87 7.05
N ALA A 81 -2.79 14.07 7.98
CA ALA A 81 -3.09 14.37 9.38
C ALA A 81 -3.99 15.61 9.53
N ALA A 82 -3.69 16.69 8.80
CA ALA A 82 -4.50 17.91 8.82
C ALA A 82 -5.93 17.68 8.34
N ARG A 83 -6.14 16.79 7.35
CA ARG A 83 -7.48 16.46 6.84
C ARG A 83 -8.24 15.52 7.78
N PHE A 84 -7.55 14.51 8.32
CA PHE A 84 -8.15 13.40 9.05
C PHE A 84 -8.17 13.59 10.57
N ALA A 85 -7.75 14.77 11.07
CA ALA A 85 -7.73 15.11 12.49
C ALA A 85 -9.06 14.86 13.24
N THR A 86 -10.19 14.75 12.51
CA THR A 86 -11.49 14.38 13.07
C THR A 86 -12.15 13.27 12.24
N GLY A 87 -13.00 12.48 12.89
CA GLY A 87 -13.75 11.41 12.25
C GLY A 87 -13.02 10.06 12.24
N LYS A 88 -13.31 9.23 11.24
CA LYS A 88 -12.73 7.90 11.10
C LYS A 88 -11.23 8.01 10.77
N PRO A 89 -10.33 7.39 11.56
CA PRO A 89 -8.91 7.39 11.26
C PRO A 89 -8.60 6.78 9.89
N LEU A 90 -7.57 7.30 9.22
CA LEU A 90 -7.07 6.74 7.96
C LEU A 90 -5.86 5.84 8.23
N THR A 91 -5.90 4.62 7.70
CA THR A 91 -4.74 3.71 7.73
C THR A 91 -3.74 4.13 6.65
N VAL A 92 -2.47 4.33 7.05
CA VAL A 92 -1.40 4.77 6.15
C VAL A 92 -0.21 3.82 6.24
N LEU A 93 0.23 3.33 5.09
CA LEU A 93 1.46 2.55 4.96
C LEU A 93 2.60 3.46 4.49
N VAL A 94 3.81 3.20 4.95
CA VAL A 94 5.01 3.85 4.41
C VAL A 94 5.39 3.18 3.10
N GLU A 95 5.46 3.94 2.01
CA GLU A 95 6.03 3.45 0.75
C GLU A 95 7.57 3.50 0.84
N CYS A 96 8.22 2.39 0.48
CA CYS A 96 9.65 2.19 0.55
C CYS A 96 10.22 1.90 -0.85
N ASP A 97 11.26 2.63 -1.25
CA ASP A 97 12.03 2.28 -2.44
C ASP A 97 13.11 1.26 -2.09
N THR A 98 12.84 0.01 -2.43
CA THR A 98 13.76 -1.10 -2.17
C THR A 98 14.63 -1.44 -3.37
N SER A 99 14.40 -0.86 -4.55
CA SER A 99 15.19 -1.14 -5.78
C SER A 99 14.69 -0.46 -7.05
N ALA A 100 13.45 0.03 -7.10
CA ALA A 100 12.81 0.44 -8.35
C ALA A 100 13.15 1.87 -8.77
N GLY A 101 13.67 2.72 -7.87
CA GLY A 101 14.05 4.09 -8.20
C GLY A 101 12.86 4.97 -8.57
N ARG A 102 11.72 4.77 -7.90
CA ARG A 102 10.45 5.44 -8.21
C ARG A 102 10.00 6.39 -7.09
N CYS A 103 9.19 5.88 -6.19
CA CYS A 103 8.66 6.58 -5.02
C CYS A 103 9.03 5.77 -3.78
N GLY A 104 8.94 6.40 -2.62
CA GLY A 104 9.25 5.75 -1.36
C GLY A 104 10.51 6.27 -0.68
N VAL A 105 10.55 6.11 0.64
CA VAL A 105 11.73 6.37 1.44
C VAL A 105 12.83 5.35 1.11
N GLN A 106 14.09 5.79 1.15
CA GLN A 106 15.21 5.02 0.61
C GLN A 106 15.99 4.24 1.66
N THR A 107 15.72 4.44 2.95
CA THR A 107 16.41 3.72 4.03
C THR A 107 15.44 3.18 5.09
N PRO A 108 15.79 2.10 5.80
CA PRO A 108 15.01 1.58 6.91
C PRO A 108 14.75 2.60 8.02
N GLU A 109 15.73 3.48 8.29
CA GLU A 109 15.62 4.55 9.29
C GLU A 109 14.61 5.61 8.86
N ALA A 110 14.62 6.00 7.59
CA ALA A 110 13.62 6.91 7.05
C ALA A 110 12.22 6.29 7.08
N ALA A 111 12.10 4.98 6.84
CA ALA A 111 10.83 4.26 6.98
C ALA A 111 10.33 4.24 8.43
N ALA A 112 11.20 3.93 9.38
CA ALA A 112 10.86 3.94 10.81
C ALA A 112 10.49 5.36 11.30
N ALA A 113 11.22 6.39 10.86
CA ALA A 113 10.93 7.77 11.21
C ALA A 113 9.57 8.24 10.66
N LEU A 114 9.26 7.90 9.40
CA LEU A 114 7.98 8.26 8.80
C LEU A 114 6.82 7.47 9.44
N ALA A 115 7.03 6.19 9.76
CA ALA A 115 6.07 5.38 10.50
C ALA A 115 5.76 5.95 11.88
N ALA A 116 6.78 6.37 12.63
CA ALA A 116 6.60 7.04 13.92
C ALA A 116 5.82 8.36 13.80
N ARG A 117 6.05 9.13 12.73
CA ARG A 117 5.26 10.34 12.44
C ARG A 117 3.79 10.01 12.16
N ILE A 118 3.52 8.95 11.40
CA ILE A 118 2.15 8.49 11.12
C ILE A 118 1.47 8.01 12.41
N ASP A 119 2.17 7.22 13.23
CA ASP A 119 1.64 6.67 14.48
C ASP A 119 1.29 7.77 15.51
N ALA A 120 2.11 8.83 15.57
CA ALA A 120 1.89 9.97 16.44
C ALA A 120 0.85 10.98 15.92
N ALA A 121 0.45 10.89 14.64
CA ALA A 121 -0.42 11.88 14.01
C ALA A 121 -1.91 11.64 14.35
N PRO A 122 -2.62 12.63 14.94
CA PRO A 122 -4.05 12.51 15.20
C PRO A 122 -4.83 12.20 13.92
N GLY A 123 -5.72 11.20 13.98
CA GLY A 123 -6.55 10.82 12.86
C GLY A 123 -5.88 9.91 11.82
N LEU A 124 -4.60 9.58 12.00
CA LEU A 124 -3.93 8.54 11.22
C LEU A 124 -3.72 7.28 12.06
N ARG A 125 -3.52 6.17 11.37
CA ARG A 125 -3.09 4.90 11.94
C ARG A 125 -1.96 4.35 11.08
N PHE A 126 -0.83 4.03 11.69
CA PHE A 126 0.21 3.32 10.98
C PHE A 126 -0.26 1.90 10.62
N GLY A 127 -0.26 1.61 9.31
CA GLY A 127 -0.75 0.35 8.76
C GLY A 127 0.35 -0.65 8.42
N GLY A 128 1.59 -0.17 8.25
CA GLY A 128 2.73 -1.01 7.89
C GLY A 128 3.57 -0.45 6.74
N LEU A 129 4.26 -1.33 6.02
CA LEU A 129 5.18 -0.97 4.93
C LEU A 129 4.64 -1.45 3.58
N MET A 130 4.91 -0.68 2.54
CA MET A 130 4.58 -1.02 1.15
C MET A 130 5.81 -0.84 0.27
N THR A 131 6.09 -1.79 -0.63
CA THR A 131 7.10 -1.61 -1.67
C THR A 131 6.69 -2.21 -3.01
N TYR A 132 7.19 -1.64 -4.09
CA TYR A 132 7.09 -2.16 -5.45
C TYR A 132 8.51 -2.30 -6.03
N PRO A 133 9.14 -3.48 -5.88
CA PRO A 133 10.55 -3.65 -6.23
C PRO A 133 10.78 -3.88 -7.72
N ALA A 134 12.03 -3.73 -8.15
CA ALA A 134 12.50 -4.27 -9.43
C ALA A 134 12.50 -5.81 -9.40
N THR A 135 12.37 -6.43 -10.57
CA THR A 135 12.46 -7.89 -10.72
C THR A 135 13.78 -8.44 -10.18
N GLY A 136 13.72 -9.52 -9.41
CA GLY A 136 14.89 -10.21 -8.85
C GLY A 136 15.47 -9.54 -7.60
N ALA A 137 14.79 -8.56 -7.02
CA ALA A 137 15.30 -7.81 -5.86
C ALA A 137 14.88 -8.40 -4.50
N ALA A 138 14.36 -9.63 -4.44
CA ALA A 138 13.80 -10.22 -3.22
C ALA A 138 14.72 -10.13 -1.99
N ALA A 139 16.01 -10.48 -2.13
CA ALA A 139 16.98 -10.40 -1.04
C ALA A 139 17.18 -8.96 -0.52
N LYS A 140 17.16 -7.96 -1.42
CA LYS A 140 17.28 -6.54 -1.04
C LYS A 140 16.02 -6.04 -0.35
N VAL A 141 14.84 -6.48 -0.81
CA VAL A 141 13.55 -6.18 -0.19
C VAL A 141 13.49 -6.74 1.23
N GLU A 142 13.84 -8.01 1.41
CA GLU A 142 13.84 -8.67 2.72
C GLU A 142 14.80 -7.98 3.70
N ALA A 143 16.04 -7.69 3.27
CA ALA A 143 17.02 -7.00 4.10
C ALA A 143 16.53 -5.62 4.57
N PHE A 144 15.87 -4.86 3.68
CA PHE A 144 15.28 -3.57 4.04
C PHE A 144 14.17 -3.73 5.08
N ILE A 145 13.24 -4.67 4.85
CA ILE A 145 12.08 -4.89 5.72
C ILE A 145 12.53 -5.34 7.11
N VAL A 146 13.44 -6.32 7.21
CA VAL A 146 13.95 -6.80 8.50
C VAL A 146 14.61 -5.68 9.30
N ALA A 147 15.43 -4.84 8.64
CA ALA A 147 16.04 -3.70 9.30
C ALA A 147 14.98 -2.68 9.78
N ALA A 148 13.97 -2.39 8.96
CA ALA A 148 12.90 -1.46 9.34
C ALA A 148 12.05 -2.02 10.49
N LEU A 149 11.71 -3.32 10.47
CA LEU A 149 10.97 -3.99 11.53
C LEU A 149 11.74 -3.98 12.86
N SER A 150 13.05 -4.17 12.83
CA SER A 150 13.90 -4.06 14.02
C SER A 150 13.81 -2.68 14.66
N LEU A 151 13.90 -1.61 13.85
CA LEU A 151 13.79 -0.22 14.31
C LEU A 151 12.39 0.10 14.84
N LEU A 152 11.33 -0.36 14.16
CA LEU A 152 9.94 -0.21 14.60
C LEU A 152 9.70 -0.94 15.93
N GLY A 153 10.21 -2.17 16.06
CA GLY A 153 10.12 -2.97 17.28
C GLY A 153 10.84 -2.30 18.46
N ALA A 154 12.02 -1.73 18.24
CA ALA A 154 12.73 -0.96 19.27
C ALA A 154 11.98 0.30 19.70
N ALA A 155 11.17 0.88 18.82
CA ALA A 155 10.28 2.01 19.11
C ALA A 155 8.91 1.59 19.68
N GLY A 156 8.62 0.29 19.81
CA GLY A 156 7.32 -0.21 20.26
C GLY A 156 6.18 -0.04 19.25
N ILE A 157 6.49 0.20 17.97
CA ILE A 157 5.51 0.42 16.91
C ILE A 157 5.26 -0.91 16.19
N ALA A 158 4.01 -1.37 16.19
CA ALA A 158 3.61 -2.58 15.47
C ALA A 158 3.56 -2.34 13.95
N CYS A 159 4.01 -3.31 13.16
CA CYS A 159 3.95 -3.27 11.70
C CYS A 159 3.17 -4.48 11.15
N PRO A 160 1.83 -4.41 11.14
CA PRO A 160 0.99 -5.58 10.84
C PRO A 160 0.94 -5.95 9.36
N VAL A 161 1.21 -5.00 8.45
CA VAL A 161 1.18 -5.25 7.00
C VAL A 161 2.53 -4.96 6.37
N ILE A 162 3.02 -5.89 5.57
CA ILE A 162 4.18 -5.73 4.71
C ILE A 162 3.72 -6.12 3.30
N SER A 163 3.37 -5.09 2.53
CA SER A 163 2.76 -5.20 1.22
C SER A 163 3.80 -5.11 0.12
N VAL A 164 3.97 -6.19 -0.64
CA VAL A 164 5.00 -6.28 -1.69
C VAL A 164 4.39 -6.63 -3.05
N GLY A 165 5.21 -6.57 -4.09
CA GLY A 165 5.04 -7.46 -5.24
C GLY A 165 4.66 -6.80 -6.56
N GLY A 166 4.92 -7.58 -7.60
CA GLY A 166 4.57 -7.35 -8.99
C GLY A 166 4.45 -8.71 -9.67
N THR A 167 3.81 -8.77 -10.83
CA THR A 167 3.59 -10.04 -11.54
C THR A 167 4.87 -10.84 -11.86
N PRO A 168 6.00 -10.21 -12.29
CA PRO A 168 7.18 -10.97 -12.71
C PRO A 168 7.75 -11.92 -11.65
N ASP A 169 7.66 -11.54 -10.37
CA ASP A 169 8.26 -12.29 -9.25
C ASP A 169 7.18 -12.99 -8.39
N LEU A 170 5.94 -13.07 -8.86
CA LEU A 170 4.82 -13.63 -8.09
C LEU A 170 5.12 -15.05 -7.56
N PHE A 171 5.68 -15.91 -8.42
CA PHE A 171 6.04 -17.29 -8.05
C PHE A 171 7.29 -17.38 -7.17
N GLN A 172 8.00 -16.27 -6.97
CA GLN A 172 9.15 -16.13 -6.09
C GLN A 172 8.81 -15.35 -4.81
N SER A 173 7.52 -15.09 -4.54
CA SER A 173 7.08 -14.32 -3.37
C SER A 173 7.55 -14.89 -2.04
N HIS A 174 7.72 -16.21 -1.93
CA HIS A 174 8.27 -16.90 -0.76
C HIS A 174 9.73 -16.52 -0.42
N LEU A 175 10.46 -15.87 -1.32
CA LEU A 175 11.82 -15.35 -1.07
C LEU A 175 11.83 -14.08 -0.22
N ILE A 176 10.66 -13.49 0.07
CA ILE A 176 10.48 -12.37 0.99
C ILE A 176 9.62 -12.86 2.16
N PRO A 177 10.18 -13.66 3.09
CA PRO A 177 9.41 -14.29 4.17
C PRO A 177 8.76 -13.27 5.13
N SER A 178 9.28 -12.05 5.21
CA SER A 178 8.64 -10.99 6.00
C SER A 178 7.36 -10.44 5.37
N ALA A 179 7.07 -10.69 4.09
CA ALA A 179 5.88 -10.15 3.44
C ALA A 179 4.58 -10.80 3.96
N THR A 180 3.55 -9.98 4.19
CA THR A 180 2.22 -10.45 4.62
C THR A 180 1.17 -10.33 3.52
N GLU A 181 1.46 -9.57 2.46
CA GLU A 181 0.56 -9.35 1.32
C GLU A 181 1.35 -9.29 0.01
N HIS A 182 0.81 -9.87 -1.08
CA HIS A 182 1.34 -9.74 -2.43
C HIS A 182 0.34 -9.07 -3.40
N ARG A 183 0.82 -8.10 -4.18
CA ARG A 183 -0.02 -7.21 -5.02
C ARG A 183 0.11 -7.40 -6.52
N ALA A 184 0.38 -8.62 -7.00
CA ALA A 184 0.38 -8.90 -8.44
C ALA A 184 -0.94 -8.46 -9.10
N GLY A 185 -0.85 -8.00 -10.35
CA GLY A 185 -2.00 -7.50 -11.12
C GLY A 185 -2.02 -8.02 -12.55
N THR A 186 -0.91 -7.86 -13.29
CA THR A 186 -0.80 -8.31 -14.69
C THR A 186 -1.03 -9.82 -14.87
N TYR A 187 -0.86 -10.63 -13.83
CA TYR A 187 -1.04 -12.09 -13.88
C TYR A 187 -2.42 -12.52 -14.40
N VAL A 188 -3.44 -11.66 -14.26
CA VAL A 188 -4.81 -11.95 -14.67
C VAL A 188 -4.95 -12.14 -16.19
N TYR A 189 -4.12 -11.45 -16.97
CA TYR A 189 -4.12 -11.54 -18.44
C TYR A 189 -2.79 -12.01 -19.00
N ASN A 190 -1.70 -11.74 -18.27
CA ASN A 190 -0.35 -11.72 -18.80
C ASN A 190 -0.22 -10.76 -19.99
N ASP A 191 1.00 -10.61 -20.50
CA ASP A 191 1.29 -9.95 -21.78
C ASP A 191 2.67 -10.39 -22.29
N ARG A 192 3.12 -9.81 -23.41
CA ARG A 192 4.44 -10.15 -23.99
C ARG A 192 5.60 -9.90 -23.02
N SER A 193 5.50 -8.95 -22.09
CA SER A 193 6.56 -8.66 -21.11
C SER A 193 6.66 -9.70 -20.01
N THR A 194 5.61 -10.52 -19.81
CA THR A 194 5.57 -11.59 -18.80
C THR A 194 6.06 -12.95 -19.31
N ILE A 195 6.31 -13.08 -20.61
CA ILE A 195 6.86 -14.30 -21.22
C ILE A 195 8.36 -14.03 -21.42
N ARG A 196 9.20 -14.62 -20.57
CA ARG A 196 10.67 -14.61 -20.71
C ARG A 196 11.15 -15.90 -21.34
#